data_AF-A0AAP4BVN0-F1
#
_entry.id   AF-A0AAP4BVN0-F1
#
_cell.length_a   1.000
_cell.length_b   1.000
_cell.length_c   1.000
_cell.angle_alpha   90.00
_cell.angle_beta   90.00
_cell.angle_gamma   90.00
#
_symmetry.space_group_name_H-M   'P 1'
#
loop_
_entity.id
_entity.type
_entity.pdbx_description
1 polymer ?
#
loop_
_entity_poly.entity_id
_entity_poly.type
_entity_poly.pdbx_seq_one_letter_code
_entity_poly.pdbx_strand_id
1 'polypeptide(L)'
;MTTQAVLYDGAVHTLPDDLQQALDRENLAELWNGLTLLARNEFICWVSDAKKEETRARRIRRTCEELHEGKRRPCCWPGCTHRERNGK
;
A
#
# COMPACT_ATOMS: atom_id res chain seq x y z
N MET A 1 21.13 -15.68 4.77
CA MET A 1 20.99 -14.21 4.70
C MET A 1 19.83 -13.93 3.79
N THR A 2 18.64 -13.64 4.34
CA THR A 2 17.49 -13.21 3.55
C THR A 2 17.79 -11.81 3.07
N THR A 3 18.04 -11.64 1.78
CA THR A 3 18.17 -10.32 1.16
C THR A 3 16.83 -9.61 1.33
N GLN A 4 16.79 -8.60 2.20
CA GLN A 4 15.59 -7.78 2.34
C GLN A 4 15.39 -7.01 1.04
N ALA A 5 14.28 -7.26 0.37
CA ALA A 5 13.99 -6.63 -0.91
C ALA A 5 13.64 -5.15 -0.68
N VAL A 6 14.20 -4.27 -1.51
CA VAL A 6 13.87 -2.83 -1.46
C VAL A 6 12.42 -2.65 -1.89
N LEU A 7 11.61 -1.98 -1.06
CA LEU A 7 10.21 -1.66 -1.36
C LEU A 7 10.09 -0.22 -1.84
N TYR A 8 9.32 0.01 -2.91
CA TYR A 8 9.14 1.33 -3.50
C TYR A 8 8.01 2.15 -2.85
N ASP A 9 8.18 3.47 -2.88
CA ASP A 9 7.16 4.45 -2.48
C ASP A 9 6.02 4.61 -3.50
N GLY A 10 5.02 5.40 -3.11
CA GLY A 10 3.98 5.92 -3.99
C GLY A 10 4.39 7.20 -4.71
N ALA A 11 3.47 7.75 -5.51
CA ALA A 11 3.69 8.99 -6.27
C ALA A 11 3.96 10.20 -5.37
N VAL A 12 3.18 10.35 -4.30
CA VAL A 12 3.26 11.47 -3.35
C VAL A 12 3.40 11.02 -1.90
N HIS A 13 3.12 9.75 -1.62
CA HIS A 13 3.24 9.20 -0.28
C HIS A 13 4.41 8.23 -0.17
N THR A 14 5.24 8.45 0.85
CA THR A 14 6.31 7.53 1.28
C THR A 14 5.71 6.31 1.97
N LEU A 15 6.28 5.13 1.72
CA LEU A 15 5.90 3.88 2.37
C LEU A 15 6.21 3.96 3.88
N PRO A 16 5.21 3.84 4.76
CA PRO A 16 5.45 3.87 6.21
C PRO A 16 6.04 2.56 6.71
N ASP A 17 6.89 2.64 7.75
CA ASP A 17 7.66 1.51 8.30
C ASP A 17 6.81 0.31 8.71
N ASP A 18 5.61 0.54 9.26
CA ASP A 18 4.74 -0.54 9.73
C ASP A 18 4.10 -1.32 8.58
N LEU A 19 3.77 -0.63 7.48
CA LEU A 19 3.35 -1.28 6.24
C LEU A 19 4.53 -2.00 5.60
N GLN A 20 5.72 -1.40 5.56
CA GLN A 20 6.94 -2.04 5.07
C GLN A 20 7.21 -3.35 5.81
N GLN A 21 7.22 -3.31 7.14
CA GLN A 21 7.42 -4.49 7.99
C GLN A 21 6.36 -5.58 7.79
N ALA A 22 5.13 -5.22 7.45
CA ALA A 22 4.08 -6.19 7.14
C ALA A 22 4.31 -6.86 5.78
N LEU A 23 4.70 -6.07 4.77
CA LEU A 23 5.01 -6.59 3.43
C LEU A 23 6.23 -7.51 3.45
N ASP A 24 7.27 -7.16 4.22
CA ASP A 24 8.45 -7.99 4.40
C ASP A 24 8.12 -9.32 5.11
N ARG A 25 7.28 -9.27 6.16
CA ARG A 25 6.85 -10.47 6.90
C ARG A 25 6.08 -11.46 6.03
N GLU A 26 5.26 -10.95 5.11
CA GLU A 26 4.44 -11.77 4.20
C GLU A 26 5.17 -12.08 2.87
N ASN A 27 6.44 -11.66 2.70
CA ASN A 27 7.23 -11.81 1.48
C ASN A 27 6.53 -11.24 0.22
N LEU A 28 5.90 -10.08 0.36
CA LEU A 28 5.08 -9.44 -0.68
C LEU A 28 5.83 -8.43 -1.55
N ALA A 29 7.16 -8.40 -1.47
CA ALA A 29 7.96 -7.35 -2.11
C ALA A 29 7.85 -7.33 -3.64
N GLU A 30 7.86 -8.50 -4.29
CA GLU A 30 7.66 -8.56 -5.75
C GLU A 30 6.28 -8.06 -6.17
N LEU A 31 5.23 -8.45 -5.42
CA LEU A 31 3.86 -8.01 -5.71
C LEU A 31 3.70 -6.50 -5.52
N TRP A 32 4.25 -5.96 -4.43
CA TRP A 32 4.24 -4.53 -4.14
C TRP A 32 4.99 -3.72 -5.20
N ASN A 33 6.20 -4.17 -5.55
CA ASN A 33 7.04 -3.49 -6.54
C ASN A 33 6.47 -3.59 -7.96
N GLY A 34 5.75 -4.68 -8.27
CA GLY A 34 5.01 -4.86 -9.53
C GLY A 34 3.78 -3.97 -9.69
N LEU A 35 3.30 -3.32 -8.62
CA LEU A 35 2.24 -2.31 -8.72
C LEU A 35 2.72 -1.08 -9.51
N THR A 36 1.77 -0.34 -10.08
CA THR A 36 2.08 0.99 -10.62
C THR A 36 2.39 1.96 -9.49
N LEU A 37 3.12 3.04 -9.80
CA LEU A 37 3.39 4.12 -8.85
C LEU A 37 2.11 4.66 -8.19
N LEU A 38 1.04 4.81 -8.97
CA LEU A 38 -0.26 5.24 -8.48
C LEU A 38 -0.92 4.18 -7.58
N ALA A 39 -0.87 2.90 -7.95
CA ALA A 39 -1.45 1.83 -7.13
C ALA A 39 -0.79 1.76 -5.74
N ARG A 40 0.53 1.85 -5.65
CA ARG A 40 1.23 1.98 -4.36
C ARG A 40 0.76 3.19 -3.58
N ASN A 41 0.66 4.34 -4.25
CA ASN A 41 0.18 5.58 -3.65
C ASN A 41 -1.21 5.43 -3.00
N GLU A 42 -2.12 4.72 -3.68
CA GLU A 42 -3.48 4.48 -3.17
C GLU A 42 -3.48 3.64 -1.89
N PHE A 43 -2.70 2.55 -1.84
CA PHE A 43 -2.56 1.73 -0.62
C PHE A 43 -1.93 2.51 0.53
N ILE A 44 -0.84 3.24 0.25
CA ILE A 44 -0.15 4.03 1.27
C ILE A 44 -1.08 5.12 1.83
N CYS A 45 -1.77 5.87 0.96
CA CYS A 45 -2.71 6.90 1.38
C CYS A 45 -3.83 6.31 2.22
N TRP A 46 -4.38 5.16 1.80
CA TRP A 46 -5.47 4.51 2.52
C TRP A 46 -5.03 4.03 3.90
N VAL A 47 -3.85 3.43 4.05
CA VAL A 47 -3.32 3.06 5.37
C VAL A 47 -3.06 4.31 6.23
N SER A 48 -2.52 5.36 5.63
CA SER A 48 -2.16 6.61 6.31
C SER A 48 -3.36 7.47 6.73
N ASP A 49 -4.49 7.36 6.04
CA ASP A 49 -5.74 8.04 6.39
C ASP A 49 -6.38 7.51 7.69
N ALA A 50 -5.99 6.31 8.14
CA ALA A 50 -6.54 5.74 9.37
C ALA A 50 -6.06 6.50 10.63
N LYS A 51 -6.98 7.26 11.25
CA LYS A 51 -6.72 8.02 12.48
C LYS A 51 -6.62 7.17 13.75
N LYS A 52 -7.18 5.97 13.73
CA LYS A 52 -7.16 5.02 14.86
C LYS A 52 -6.19 3.89 14.56
N GLU A 53 -5.34 3.55 15.53
CA GLU A 53 -4.32 2.50 15.40
C GLU A 53 -4.94 1.14 15.02
N GLU A 54 -6.07 0.76 15.63
CA GLU A 54 -6.77 -0.48 15.29
C GLU A 54 -7.21 -0.51 13.82
N THR A 55 -7.71 0.62 13.30
CA THR A 55 -8.11 0.73 11.89
C THR A 55 -6.89 0.66 10.98
N ARG A 56 -5.77 1.28 11.36
CA ARG A 56 -4.51 1.23 10.62
C ARG A 56 -4.00 -0.20 10.53
N ALA A 57 -3.90 -0.90 11.66
CA ALA A 57 -3.49 -2.30 11.72
C ALA A 57 -4.38 -3.19 10.82
N ARG A 58 -5.70 -3.00 10.87
CA ARG A 58 -6.64 -3.72 9.98
C ARG A 58 -6.40 -3.40 8.50
N ARG A 59 -6.16 -2.13 8.12
CA ARG A 59 -5.88 -1.74 6.73
C ARG A 59 -4.55 -2.31 6.24
N ILE A 60 -3.53 -2.41 7.09
CA ILE A 60 -2.25 -3.06 6.76
C ILE A 60 -2.47 -4.55 6.47
N ARG A 61 -3.12 -5.28 7.39
CA ARG A 61 -3.45 -6.70 7.17
C ARG A 61 -4.21 -6.91 5.87
N ARG A 62 -5.23 -6.09 5.63
CA ARG A 62 -6.03 -6.15 4.40
C ARG A 62 -5.23 -5.80 3.16
N THR A 63 -4.25 -4.90 3.25
CA THR A 63 -3.34 -4.63 2.12
C THR A 63 -2.60 -5.90 1.72
N CYS A 64 -2.07 -6.67 2.68
CA CYS A 64 -1.42 -7.95 2.39
C CYS A 64 -2.38 -8.97 1.77
N GLU A 65 -3.58 -9.13 2.33
CA GLU A 65 -4.64 -10.00 1.79
C GLU A 65 -4.98 -9.63 0.33
N GLU A 66 -5.17 -8.33 0.05
CA GLU A 66 -5.55 -7.85 -1.28
C GLU A 66 -4.44 -8.00 -2.31
N LEU A 67 -3.17 -7.88 -1.91
CA LEU A 67 -2.03 -8.16 -2.78
C LEU A 67 -1.97 -9.65 -3.16
N HIS A 68 -2.21 -10.56 -2.20
CA HIS A 68 -2.30 -11.99 -2.49
C HIS A 68 -3.45 -12.32 -3.45
N GLU A 69 -4.58 -11.61 -3.33
CA GLU A 69 -5.71 -11.71 -4.24
C GLU A 69 -5.46 -11.04 -5.62
N GLY A 70 -4.28 -10.44 -5.83
CA GLY A 70 -3.92 -9.78 -7.08
C GLY A 70 -4.59 -8.42 -7.31
N LYS A 71 -5.20 -7.83 -6.27
CA LYS A 71 -5.81 -6.51 -6.36
C LYS A 71 -4.73 -5.44 -6.45
N ARG A 72 -4.96 -4.47 -7.33
CA ARG A 72 -4.03 -3.35 -7.57
C ARG A 72 -4.48 -2.03 -6.93
N ARG A 73 -5.51 -2.07 -6.08
CA ARG A 73 -6.03 -0.92 -5.34
C ARG A 73 -6.76 -1.40 -4.09
N PRO A 74 -6.82 -0.59 -3.02
CA PRO A 74 -7.62 -0.90 -1.86
C PRO A 74 -9.10 -1.06 -2.23
N CYS A 75 -9.75 -2.12 -1.73
CA CYS A 75 -11.20 -2.26 -1.90
C CYS A 75 -11.97 -1.32 -0.95
N CYS A 76 -13.06 -0.75 -1.46
CA CYS A 76 -13.88 0.29 -0.81
C CYS A 76 -13.13 1.60 -0.50
N TRP A 77 -12.07 1.92 -1.24
CA TRP A 77 -11.37 3.20 -1.19
C TRP A 77 -11.83 4.13 -2.34
N PRO A 78 -12.33 5.35 -2.03
CA PRO A 78 -12.80 6.29 -3.05
C PRO A 78 -11.66 6.89 -3.89
N GLY A 79 -10.42 6.78 -3.42
CA GLY A 79 -9.23 7.30 -4.09
C GLY A 79 -8.44 8.25 -3.19
N CYS A 80 -7.13 8.35 -3.42
CA CYS A 80 -6.27 9.32 -2.76
C CYS A 80 -6.74 10.75 -3.08
N THR A 81 -6.82 11.61 -2.07
CA THR A 81 -7.19 13.04 -2.25
C THR A 81 -6.17 13.81 -3.08
N HIS A 82 -4.92 13.34 -3.10
CA HIS A 82 -3.83 13.91 -3.91
C HIS A 82 -3.81 13.37 -5.34
N ARG A 83 -4.72 12.46 -5.70
CA ARG A 83 -4.84 11.98 -7.07
C ARG A 83 -5.38 13.10 -7.95
N GLU A 84 -4.56 13.63 -8.85
CA GLU A 84 -5.02 14.55 -9.87
C GLU A 84 -6.12 13.89 -10.72
N ARG A 85 -7.33 14.46 -10.68
CA ARG A 85 -8.43 14.06 -11.55
C ARG A 85 -8.29 14.80 -12.87
N ASN A 86 -7.31 14.40 -13.68
CA ASN A 86 -7.26 14.82 -15.08
C ASN A 86 -8.32 14.03 -15.87
N GLY A 87 -9.59 14.36 -15.62
CA GLY A 87 -10.70 14.00 -16.48
C GLY A 87 -10.76 15.01 -17.61
N LYS A 88 -10.48 14.56 -18.83
CA LYS A 88 -10.99 15.24 -20.03
C LYS A 88 -12.47 14.96 -20.19
#